data_AF-X0VY75-F1
#
_entry.id   AF-X0VY75-F1
#
_cell.length_a   1.000
_cell.length_b   1.000
_cell.length_c   1.000
_cell.angle_alpha   90.00
_cell.angle_beta   90.00
_cell.angle_gamma   90.00
#
_symmetry.space_group_name_H-M   'P 1'
#
loop_
_entity.id
_entity.type
_entity.pdbx_description
1 polymer ?
#
loop_
_entity_poly.entity_id
_entity_poly.type
_entity_poly.pdbx_seq_one_letter_code
_entity_poly.pdbx_strand_id
1 'polypeptide(L)'
;MTISVADAQLFFLMLVRVLAITMVTPVLSTRRYPAQAKIGLALFLTWILFPVQPRPDQPWEVLSYCLAVSQELVTGLLAGFASLATFAGLQMAGTYIGFQSGIRMAT
;
A
#
# COMPACT_ATOMS: atom_id res chain seq x y z
N MET A 1 12.04 22.64 -19.35
CA MET A 1 11.45 21.81 -18.30
C MET A 1 12.48 20.78 -17.87
N THR A 2 13.34 21.15 -16.91
CA THR A 2 14.40 20.27 -16.42
C THR A 2 13.82 19.42 -15.30
N ILE A 3 13.81 18.10 -15.48
CA ILE A 3 13.49 17.15 -14.41
C ILE A 3 14.46 17.44 -13.26
N SER A 4 13.95 17.89 -12.11
CA SER A 4 14.78 18.21 -10.94
C SER A 4 14.97 16.97 -10.08
N VAL A 5 16.07 16.91 -9.32
CA VAL A 5 16.34 15.81 -8.37
C VAL A 5 15.20 15.67 -7.34
N ALA A 6 14.56 16.80 -7.00
CA ALA A 6 13.45 16.84 -6.06
C ALA A 6 12.19 16.10 -6.60
N ASP A 7 11.94 16.13 -7.91
CA ASP A 7 10.83 15.40 -8.53
C ASP A 7 11.03 13.88 -8.42
N ALA A 8 12.27 13.41 -8.63
CA ALA A 8 12.62 12.00 -8.51
C ALA A 8 12.50 11.50 -7.06
N GLN A 9 12.92 12.30 -6.09
CA GLN A 9 12.76 12.02 -4.65
C GLN A 9 11.28 11.89 -4.27
N LEU A 10 10.44 12.83 -4.72
CA LEU A 10 9.00 12.82 -4.45
C LEU A 10 8.30 11.61 -5.10
N PHE A 11 8.65 11.27 -6.35
CA PHE A 11 8.13 10.08 -7.02
C PHE A 11 8.44 8.80 -6.24
N PHE A 12 9.68 8.67 -5.76
CA PHE A 12 10.09 7.50 -5.01
C PHE A 12 9.39 7.39 -3.64
N LEU A 13 9.20 8.51 -2.93
CA LEU A 13 8.43 8.55 -1.68
C LEU A 13 6.99 8.07 -1.90
N MET A 14 6.31 8.55 -2.94
CA MET A 14 4.97 8.08 -3.28
C MET A 14 4.97 6.59 -3.65
N LEU A 15 5.95 6.15 -4.44
CA LEU A 15 6.05 4.75 -4.85
C LEU A 15 6.18 3.83 -3.62
N VAL A 16 7.02 4.19 -2.65
CA VAL A 16 7.17 3.45 -1.39
C VAL A 16 5.85 3.35 -0.64
N ARG A 17 5.09 4.45 -0.49
CA ARG A 17 3.77 4.45 0.15
C ARG A 17 2.80 3.50 -0.56
N VAL A 18 2.64 3.66 -1.86
CA VAL A 18 1.67 2.88 -2.66
C VAL A 18 2.05 1.39 -2.66
N LEU A 19 3.35 1.08 -2.75
CA LEU A 19 3.84 -0.29 -2.68
C LEU A 19 3.57 -0.92 -1.31
N ALA A 20 3.83 -0.20 -0.22
CA ALA A 20 3.55 -0.68 1.13
C ALA A 20 2.06 -1.00 1.34
N ILE A 21 1.16 -0.13 0.86
CA ILE A 21 -0.29 -0.34 0.95
C ILE A 21 -0.70 -1.58 0.14
N THR A 22 -0.27 -1.67 -1.12
CA THR A 22 -0.68 -2.75 -2.03
C THR A 22 -0.14 -4.12 -1.60
N MET A 23 1.02 -4.18 -0.93
CA MET A 23 1.58 -5.43 -0.40
C MET A 23 0.79 -5.97 0.80
N VAL A 24 0.33 -5.11 1.71
CA VAL A 24 -0.35 -5.54 2.94
C VAL A 24 -1.86 -5.76 2.73
N THR A 25 -2.47 -5.06 1.78
CA THR A 25 -3.92 -5.12 1.55
C THR A 25 -4.36 -6.54 1.14
N PRO A 26 -5.23 -7.23 1.91
CA PRO A 26 -5.55 -8.64 1.73
C PRO A 26 -6.20 -8.96 0.38
N VAL A 27 -7.02 -8.04 -0.16
CA VAL A 27 -7.67 -8.18 -1.47
C VAL A 27 -6.64 -8.40 -2.59
N LEU A 28 -5.55 -7.63 -2.55
CA LEU A 28 -4.47 -7.68 -3.53
C LEU A 28 -3.38 -8.69 -3.13
N SER A 29 -3.37 -9.14 -1.87
CA SER A 29 -2.39 -10.10 -1.35
C SER A 29 -2.75 -11.57 -1.57
N THR A 30 -3.76 -11.88 -2.38
CA THR A 30 -4.10 -13.28 -2.68
C THR A 30 -3.03 -13.95 -3.55
N ARG A 31 -2.81 -15.27 -3.34
CA ARG A 31 -1.79 -16.09 -4.03
C ARG A 31 -2.00 -16.20 -5.55
N ARG A 32 -3.18 -15.78 -6.04
CA ARG A 32 -3.50 -15.74 -7.48
C ARG A 32 -2.78 -14.62 -8.23
N TYR A 33 -2.38 -13.54 -7.56
CA TYR A 33 -1.69 -12.42 -8.21
C TYR A 33 -0.17 -12.54 -8.06
N PRO A 34 0.59 -12.65 -9.16
CA PRO A 34 2.05 -12.69 -9.09
C PRO A 34 2.59 -11.36 -8.54
N ALA A 35 3.70 -11.41 -7.80
CA ALA A 35 4.31 -10.22 -7.19
C ALA A 35 4.63 -9.13 -8.24
N GLN A 36 5.01 -9.53 -9.44
CA GLN A 36 5.30 -8.62 -10.56
C GLN A 36 4.09 -7.75 -10.96
N ALA A 37 2.88 -8.33 -11.00
CA ALA A 37 1.67 -7.58 -11.33
C ALA A 37 1.34 -6.52 -10.26
N LYS A 38 1.63 -6.82 -8.99
CA LYS A 38 1.42 -5.87 -7.88
C LYS A 38 2.36 -4.68 -7.96
N ILE A 39 3.63 -4.93 -8.25
CA ILE A 39 4.63 -3.88 -8.45
C ILE A 39 4.25 -3.01 -9.66
N GLY A 40 3.83 -3.64 -10.76
CA GLY A 40 3.33 -2.93 -11.94
C GLY A 40 2.12 -2.04 -11.63
N LEU A 41 1.15 -2.55 -10.85
CA LEU A 41 -0.01 -1.77 -10.40
C LEU A 41 0.41 -0.60 -9.50
N ALA A 42 1.31 -0.82 -8.54
CA ALA A 42 1.80 0.24 -7.66
C ALA A 42 2.52 1.34 -8.43
N LEU A 43 3.36 0.97 -9.41
CA LEU A 43 4.01 1.93 -10.32
C LEU A 43 2.99 2.72 -11.14
N PHE A 44 2.00 2.04 -11.71
CA PHE A 44 0.95 2.69 -12.51
C PHE A 44 0.11 3.67 -11.68
N LEU A 45 -0.31 3.27 -10.49
CA LEU A 45 -1.03 4.14 -9.56
C LEU A 45 -0.19 5.35 -9.15
N THR A 46 1.09 5.12 -8.83
CA THR A 46 2.02 6.20 -8.47
C THR A 46 2.17 7.19 -9.61
N TRP A 47 2.29 6.72 -10.85
CA TRP A 47 2.39 7.60 -12.02
C TRP A 47 1.14 8.47 -12.21
N ILE A 48 -0.06 7.91 -12.01
CA ILE A 48 -1.31 8.67 -12.10
C ILE A 48 -1.41 9.73 -10.99
N LEU A 49 -0.96 9.41 -9.77
CA LEU A 49 -1.05 10.29 -8.62
C LEU A 49 0.04 11.36 -8.58
N PHE A 50 1.20 11.09 -9.19
CA PHE A 50 2.35 11.99 -9.24
C PHE A 50 2.02 13.45 -9.63
N PRO A 51 1.29 13.74 -10.73
CA PRO A 51 1.01 15.12 -11.13
C PRO A 51 0.06 15.88 -10.19
N VAL A 52 -0.62 15.20 -9.27
CA VAL A 52 -1.56 15.82 -8.33
C VAL A 52 -0.82 16.47 -7.16
N GLN A 53 0.39 15.99 -6.84
CA GLN A 53 1.10 16.44 -5.65
C GLN A 53 1.90 17.71 -5.94
N PRO A 54 1.94 18.67 -4.99
CA PRO A 54 2.71 19.90 -5.15
C PRO A 54 4.18 19.59 -5.41
N ARG A 55 4.80 20.31 -6.34
CA ARG A 55 6.22 20.15 -6.62
C ARG A 55 7.05 20.74 -5.48
N PRO A 56 8.06 20.02 -4.98
CA PRO A 56 8.97 20.54 -3.98
C PRO A 56 9.87 21.62 -4.58
N ASP A 57 10.00 22.75 -3.88
CA ASP A 57 10.82 23.87 -4.32
C ASP A 57 12.33 23.58 -4.21
N GLN A 58 12.73 22.68 -3.30
CA GLN A 58 14.12 22.30 -3.05
C GLN A 58 14.28 20.79 -2.87
N PRO A 59 15.40 20.18 -3.34
CA PRO A 59 15.70 18.78 -3.03
C PRO A 59 15.86 18.56 -1.52
N TRP A 60 15.42 17.39 -1.05
CA TRP A 60 15.63 17.01 0.35
C TRP A 60 17.10 16.66 0.60
N GLU A 61 17.61 17.07 1.77
CA GLU A 61 18.86 16.55 2.31
C GLU A 61 18.75 15.05 2.59
N VAL A 62 19.89 14.35 2.52
CA VAL A 62 19.95 12.88 2.63
C VAL A 62 19.31 12.36 3.92
N LEU A 63 19.58 13.00 5.06
CA LEU A 63 19.06 12.57 6.36
C LEU A 63 17.53 12.75 6.43
N SER A 64 17.04 13.93 6.02
CA SER A 64 15.60 14.25 5.95
C SER A 64 14.86 13.33 4.98
N TYR A 65 15.49 12.98 3.86
CA TYR A 65 14.94 12.05 2.88
C TYR A 65 14.81 10.63 3.43
N CYS A 66 15.83 10.10 4.12
CA CYS A 66 15.74 8.79 4.77
C CYS A 66 14.63 8.74 5.82
N LEU A 67 14.47 9.79 6.63
CA LEU A 67 13.36 9.91 7.57
C LEU A 67 12.02 9.94 6.86
N ALA A 68 11.88 10.72 5.78
CA ALA A 68 10.66 10.77 4.98
C ALA A 68 10.31 9.39 4.39
N VAL A 69 11.28 8.66 3.84
CA VAL A 69 11.06 7.29 3.33
C VAL A 69 10.53 6.37 4.43
N SER A 70 11.12 6.44 5.63
CA SER A 70 10.66 5.63 6.76
C SER A 70 9.22 5.98 7.18
N GLN A 71 8.88 7.28 7.19
CA GLN A 71 7.54 7.75 7.51
C GLN A 71 6.52 7.28 6.46
N GLU A 72 6.86 7.37 5.18
CA GLU A 72 6.00 6.91 4.08
C GLU A 72 5.74 5.41 4.15
N LEU A 73 6.79 4.64 4.45
CA LEU A 73 6.69 3.20 4.63
C LEU A 73 5.79 2.84 5.81
N VAL A 74 5.99 3.46 6.98
CA VAL A 74 5.14 3.24 8.16
C VAL A 74 3.69 3.63 7.88
N THR A 75 3.46 4.79 7.26
CA THR A 75 2.12 5.27 6.93
C THR A 75 1.40 4.31 5.96
N GLY A 76 2.11 3.85 4.93
CA GLY A 76 1.57 2.87 3.98
C GLY A 76 1.27 1.51 4.62
N LEU A 77 2.14 1.03 5.51
CA LEU A 77 1.92 -0.20 6.26
C LEU A 77 0.72 -0.10 7.19
N LEU A 78 0.56 1.02 7.91
CA LEU A 78 -0.58 1.25 8.80
C LEU A 78 -1.91 1.28 8.04
N ALA A 79 -1.94 1.96 6.89
CA ALA A 79 -3.11 1.99 6.02
C ALA A 79 -3.47 0.59 5.49
N GLY A 80 -2.48 -0.18 5.04
CA GLY A 80 -2.68 -1.57 4.63
C GLY A 80 -3.14 -2.47 5.78
N PHE A 81 -2.57 -2.28 6.98
CA PHE A 81 -2.93 -3.03 8.18
C PHE A 81 -4.38 -2.77 8.61
N ALA A 82 -4.87 -1.53 8.50
CA ALA A 82 -6.28 -1.21 8.78
C ALA A 82 -7.24 -2.01 7.87
N SER A 83 -6.89 -2.15 6.58
CA SER A 83 -7.64 -3.00 5.65
C SER A 83 -7.57 -4.47 6.08
N LEU A 84 -6.38 -4.97 6.42
CA LEU A 84 -6.18 -6.34 6.89
C LEU A 84 -7.02 -6.65 8.13
N ALA A 85 -7.02 -5.77 9.13
CA ALA A 85 -7.81 -5.93 10.36
C ALA A 85 -9.32 -5.97 10.06
N THR A 86 -9.80 -5.14 9.14
CA THR A 86 -11.21 -5.13 8.71
C THR A 86 -11.61 -6.45 8.06
N PHE A 87 -10.79 -6.95 7.14
CA PHE A 87 -11.03 -8.25 6.47
C PHE A 87 -10.93 -9.42 7.43
N ALA A 88 -9.99 -9.39 8.38
CA ALA A 88 -9.88 -10.40 9.42
C ALA A 88 -11.16 -10.44 10.28
N GLY A 89 -11.68 -9.28 10.70
CA GLY A 89 -12.94 -9.19 11.43
C GLY A 89 -14.13 -9.77 10.65
N LEU A 90 -14.24 -9.43 9.35
CA LEU A 90 -15.25 -9.99 8.46
C LEU A 90 -15.15 -11.51 8.33
N GLN A 91 -13.92 -12.03 8.18
CA GLN A 91 -13.69 -13.47 8.06
C GLN A 91 -14.02 -14.22 9.36
N MET A 92 -13.69 -13.65 10.52
CA MET A 92 -14.10 -14.19 11.81
C MET A 92 -15.62 -14.22 11.94
N ALA A 93 -16.30 -13.12 11.62
CA ALA A 93 -17.76 -13.04 11.66
C ALA A 93 -18.43 -14.11 10.75
N GLY A 94 -17.97 -14.25 9.50
CA GLY A 94 -18.46 -15.27 8.60
C GLY A 94 -18.24 -16.69 9.12
N THR A 95 -17.08 -16.94 9.75
CA THR A 95 -16.78 -18.23 10.38
C THR A 95 -17.72 -18.53 11.53
N TYR A 96 -18.00 -17.55 12.40
CA TYR A 96 -18.95 -17.69 13.52
C TYR A 96 -20.38 -17.96 13.04
N ILE A 97 -20.84 -17.27 12.00
CA ILE A 97 -22.17 -17.52 11.40
C ILE A 97 -22.23 -18.95 10.84
N GLY A 98 -21.20 -19.39 10.13
CA GLY A 98 -21.13 -20.75 9.56
C GLY A 98 -21.09 -21.87 10.62
N PHE A 99 -20.55 -21.58 11.81
CA PHE A 99 -20.64 -22.50 12.96
C PHE A 99 -22.07 -22.59 13.50
N GLN A 100 -22.75 -21.45 13.68
CA GLN A 100 -24.11 -21.43 14.24
C GLN A 100 -25.16 -22.00 13.28
N SER A 101 -25.00 -21.82 11.98
CA SER A 101 -25.93 -22.34 10.97
C SER A 101 -25.83 -23.85 10.75
N GLY A 102 -24.90 -24.55 11.42
CA GLY A 102 -24.71 -26.00 11.28
C GLY A 102 -24.00 -26.43 9.99
N ILE A 103 -23.62 -25.50 9.11
CA ILE A 103 -22.93 -25.81 7.83
C ILE A 103 -21.61 -26.55 8.06
N ARG A 104 -20.93 -26.27 9.19
CA ARG A 104 -19.69 -26.97 9.57
C ARG A 104 -19.89 -28.34 10.23
N MET A 105 -21.12 -28.75 10.53
CA MET A 105 -21.41 -30.10 11.08
C MET A 105 -21.66 -31.13 9.97
N ALA A 106 -21.87 -30.69 8.73
CA ALA A 106 -22.12 -31.54 7.56
C ALA A 106 -20.83 -31.93 6.79
N THR A 107 -19.65 -31.63 7.35
CA THR A 107 -18.31 -31.99 6.84
C THR A 107 -17.44 -32.47 7.99
#